data_AF-A0A2V8E9U7-F1
#
_entry.id   AF-A0A2V8E9U7-F1
#
_cell.length_a   1.000
_cell.length_b   1.000
_cell.length_c   1.000
_cell.angle_alpha   90.00
_cell.angle_beta   90.00
_cell.angle_gamma   90.00
#
_symmetry.space_group_name_H-M   'P 1'
#
loop_
_entity.id
_entity.type
_entity.pdbx_description
1 polymer ?
#
loop_
_entity_poly.entity_id
_entity_poly.type
_entity_poly.pdbx_seq_one_letter_code
_entity_poly.pdbx_strand_id
1 'polypeptide(L)'
;MAGEFVAKLGKIPLAYHPRDRWTYSYSVDIQGYLVEKLSGKSLPDFVRERIFEPLGMKDTGFHVPEPKLSRLATVYALDSSKSTLAPARLPPPPTSPPALAMGGGGSARGSGWIRRTISCSWG
;
A
#
# COMPACT_ATOMS: atom_id res chain seq x y z
N MET A 1 15.68 -4.20 5.31
CA MET A 1 14.53 -4.01 4.40
C MET A 1 14.04 -2.56 4.37
N ALA A 2 13.16 -2.08 5.26
CA ALA A 2 12.67 -0.68 5.21
C ALA A 2 13.77 0.38 5.39
N GLY A 3 14.69 0.17 6.33
CA GLY A 3 15.83 1.07 6.52
C GLY A 3 16.79 1.13 5.32
N GLU A 4 16.94 0.04 4.58
CA GLU A 4 17.78 0.03 3.37
C GLU A 4 17.13 0.82 2.22
N PHE A 5 15.81 0.72 2.09
CA PHE A 5 15.05 1.53 1.12
C PHE A 5 15.21 3.02 1.42
N VAL A 6 14.99 3.43 2.67
CA VAL A 6 15.14 4.84 3.08
C VAL A 6 16.59 5.31 2.94
N ALA A 7 17.58 4.47 3.27
CA ALA A 7 18.99 4.81 3.08
C ALA A 7 19.37 5.02 1.61
N LYS A 8 18.76 4.26 0.68
CA LYS A 8 18.93 4.49 -0.77
C LYS A 8 18.27 5.79 -1.22
N LEU A 9 17.05 6.07 -0.74
CA LEU A 9 16.35 7.34 -1.04
C LEU A 9 17.15 8.56 -0.58
N GLY A 10 17.78 8.49 0.60
CA GLY A 10 18.59 9.59 1.14
C GLY A 10 19.81 9.98 0.30
N LYS A 11 20.20 9.16 -0.68
CA LYS A 11 21.29 9.47 -1.62
C LYS A 11 20.83 10.25 -2.85
N ILE A 12 19.52 10.38 -3.06
CA ILE A 12 18.95 11.08 -4.20
C ILE A 12 18.77 12.56 -3.80
N PRO A 13 19.24 13.53 -4.60
CA PRO A 13 19.07 14.94 -4.29
C PRO A 13 17.59 15.33 -4.31
N LEU A 14 17.22 16.28 -3.45
CA LEU A 14 15.89 16.87 -3.48
C LEU A 14 15.72 17.70 -4.76
N ALA A 15 14.53 17.62 -5.37
CA ALA A 15 14.23 18.38 -6.58
C ALA A 15 14.10 19.89 -6.32
N TYR A 16 13.85 20.29 -5.08
CA TYR A 16 13.69 21.68 -4.61
C TYR A 16 13.89 21.71 -3.10
N HIS A 17 14.14 22.89 -2.51
CA HIS A 17 14.29 22.99 -1.06
C HIS A 17 12.99 22.66 -0.33
N PRO A 18 13.05 22.08 0.88
CA PRO A 18 11.86 21.85 1.68
C PRO A 18 11.05 23.14 1.86
N ARG A 19 9.73 23.03 1.73
CA ARG A 19 8.72 24.12 1.82
C ARG A 19 8.56 25.01 0.59
N ASP A 20 9.46 24.96 -0.39
CA ASP A 20 9.31 25.77 -1.61
C ASP A 20 8.14 25.28 -2.48
N ARG A 21 7.96 23.95 -2.56
CA ARG A 21 6.92 23.30 -3.37
C ARG A 21 6.39 22.04 -2.69
N TRP A 22 5.19 21.64 -3.09
CA TRP A 22 4.61 20.35 -2.74
C TRP A 22 4.59 19.43 -3.96
N THR A 23 4.95 18.16 -3.78
CA THR A 23 4.87 17.13 -4.84
C THR A 23 4.58 15.78 -4.21
N TYR A 24 3.68 15.03 -4.85
CA TYR A 24 3.39 13.65 -4.49
C TYR A 24 4.64 12.78 -4.67
N SER A 25 5.05 12.07 -3.62
CA SER A 25 6.38 11.44 -3.54
C SER A 25 6.40 10.27 -2.55
N TYR A 26 7.54 9.58 -2.45
CA TYR A 26 7.83 8.54 -1.45
C TYR A 26 7.90 9.06 0.00
N SER A 27 7.52 10.31 0.25
CA SER A 27 7.50 10.91 1.59
C SER A 27 6.62 10.14 2.57
N VAL A 28 5.54 9.50 2.10
CA VAL A 28 4.66 8.68 2.95
C VAL A 28 5.33 7.36 3.37
N ASP A 29 6.17 6.77 2.51
CA ASP A 29 6.93 5.57 2.86
C ASP A 29 8.02 5.89 3.90
N ILE A 30 8.63 7.06 3.81
CA ILE A 30 9.56 7.56 4.83
C ILE A 30 8.83 7.76 6.16
N GLN A 31 7.62 8.33 6.15
CA GLN A 31 6.79 8.44 7.36
C GLN A 31 6.45 7.08 7.97
N GLY A 32 6.10 6.09 7.13
CA GLY A 32 5.89 4.71 7.57
C GLY A 32 7.12 4.13 8.27
N TYR A 33 8.32 4.32 7.70
CA TYR A 33 9.57 3.90 8.33
C TYR A 33 9.85 4.63 9.66
N LEU A 34 9.54 5.93 9.77
CA LEU A 34 9.66 6.66 11.03
C LEU A 34 8.73 6.08 12.10
N VAL A 35 7.51 5.69 11.74
CA VAL A 35 6.59 5.00 12.66
C VAL A 35 7.19 3.68 13.15
N GLU A 36 7.81 2.88 12.27
CA GLU A 36 8.49 1.65 12.69
C GLU A 36 9.60 1.91 13.69
N LYS A 37 10.44 2.93 13.42
CA LYS A 37 11.55 3.29 14.30
C LYS A 37 11.11 3.83 15.65
N LEU A 38 10.07 4.66 15.69
CA LEU A 38 9.58 5.28 16.92
C LEU A 38 8.74 4.32 17.76
N SER A 39 8.00 3.40 17.13
CA SER A 39 7.15 2.44 17.84
C SER A 39 7.85 1.14 18.22
N GLY A 40 8.95 0.80 17.55
CA GLY A 40 9.62 -0.51 17.71
C GLY A 40 8.83 -1.67 17.09
N LYS A 41 7.75 -1.39 16.34
CA LYS A 41 6.89 -2.39 15.68
C LYS A 41 7.03 -2.30 14.18
N SER A 42 6.66 -3.37 13.47
CA SER A 42 6.49 -3.28 12.02
C SER A 42 5.32 -2.36 11.68
N LEU A 43 5.35 -1.70 10.51
CA LEU A 43 4.24 -0.83 10.09
C LEU A 43 2.90 -1.59 10.01
N PRO A 44 2.83 -2.83 9.49
CA PRO A 44 1.61 -3.63 9.52
C PRO A 44 1.06 -3.88 10.91
N ASP A 45 1.93 -4.19 11.89
CA ASP A 45 1.50 -4.45 13.27
C ASP A 45 1.00 -3.16 13.93
N PHE A 46 1.75 -2.06 13.77
CA PHE A 46 1.37 -0.78 14.33
C PHE A 46 0.01 -0.32 13.81
N VAL A 47 -0.20 -0.35 12.49
CA VAL A 47 -1.45 0.08 11.87
C VAL A 47 -2.60 -0.88 12.23
N ARG A 48 -2.34 -2.20 12.31
CA ARG A 48 -3.35 -3.16 12.75
C ARG A 48 -3.85 -2.84 14.16
N GLU A 49 -2.95 -2.74 15.12
CA GLU A 49 -3.30 -2.53 16.52
C GLU A 49 -3.88 -1.13 16.80
N ARG A 50 -3.33 -0.09 16.16
CA ARG A 50 -3.70 1.30 16.45
C ARG A 50 -4.87 1.82 15.62
N ILE A 51 -5.14 1.21 14.46
CA ILE A 51 -6.13 1.71 13.51
C ILE A 51 -7.14 0.63 13.15
N PHE A 52 -6.70 -0.52 12.64
CA PHE A 52 -7.64 -1.50 12.09
C PHE A 52 -8.49 -2.20 13.16
N GLU A 53 -7.89 -2.60 14.28
CA GLU A 53 -8.60 -3.26 15.37
C GLU A 53 -9.61 -2.33 16.05
N PRO A 54 -9.27 -1.10 16.48
CA PRO A 54 -10.23 -0.17 17.06
C PRO A 54 -11.39 0.19 16.13
N LEU A 55 -11.16 0.20 14.81
CA LEU A 55 -12.17 0.50 13.79
C LEU A 55 -12.88 -0.74 13.22
N GLY A 56 -12.58 -1.95 13.72
CA GLY A 56 -13.19 -3.20 13.22
C GLY A 56 -12.88 -3.53 11.75
N MET A 57 -11.74 -3.09 11.23
CA MET A 57 -11.33 -3.24 9.83
C MET A 57 -10.69 -4.62 9.54
N LYS A 58 -11.45 -5.71 9.75
CA LYS A 58 -10.97 -7.12 9.65
C LYS A 58 -10.54 -7.59 8.24
N ASP A 59 -10.86 -6.82 7.20
CA ASP A 59 -10.56 -7.12 5.80
C ASP A 59 -9.56 -6.12 5.19
N THR A 60 -8.82 -5.38 6.02
CA THR A 60 -7.82 -4.41 5.57
C THR A 60 -6.44 -4.80 6.08
N GLY A 61 -5.44 -4.75 5.20
CA GLY A 61 -4.08 -5.13 5.53
C GLY A 61 -3.12 -4.95 4.36
N PHE A 62 -1.90 -5.44 4.55
CA PHE A 62 -0.81 -5.37 3.58
C PHE A 62 -0.62 -6.67 2.76
N HIS A 63 -1.45 -7.69 3.00
CA HIS A 63 -1.51 -8.96 2.26
C HIS A 63 -2.93 -9.52 2.30
N VAL A 64 -3.28 -10.41 1.37
CA VAL A 64 -4.59 -11.06 1.28
C VAL A 64 -4.46 -12.52 1.74
N PRO A 65 -5.01 -12.91 2.91
CA PRO A 65 -5.00 -14.31 3.34
C PRO A 65 -5.66 -15.22 2.30
N GLU A 66 -5.13 -16.44 2.12
CA GLU A 66 -5.61 -17.40 1.12
C GLU A 66 -7.15 -17.59 1.12
N PRO A 67 -7.84 -17.74 2.27
CA PRO A 67 -9.29 -17.91 2.29
C PRO A 67 -10.08 -16.71 1.76
N LYS A 68 -9.44 -15.54 1.63
CA LYS A 68 -10.06 -14.29 1.17
C LYS A 68 -9.73 -13.95 -0.28
N LEU A 69 -8.90 -14.75 -0.96
CA LEU A 69 -8.51 -14.51 -2.35
C LEU A 69 -9.71 -14.45 -3.30
N SER A 70 -10.75 -15.26 -3.05
CA SER A 70 -11.99 -15.27 -3.84
C SER A 70 -12.78 -13.96 -3.76
N ARG A 71 -12.55 -13.12 -2.75
CA ARG A 71 -13.20 -11.82 -2.57
C ARG A 71 -12.41 -10.67 -3.19
N LEU A 72 -11.21 -10.92 -3.71
CA LEU A 72 -10.37 -9.90 -4.32
C LEU A 72 -10.90 -9.52 -5.70
N ALA A 73 -11.12 -8.23 -5.93
CA ALA A 73 -11.59 -7.75 -7.22
C ALA A 73 -10.48 -7.84 -8.29
N THR A 74 -10.86 -8.22 -9.50
CA THR A 74 -9.96 -8.18 -10.66
C THR A 74 -9.67 -6.72 -11.04
N VAL A 75 -8.39 -6.40 -11.19
CA VAL A 75 -7.96 -5.09 -11.71
C VAL A 75 -8.06 -5.13 -13.23
N TYR A 76 -8.66 -4.10 -13.82
CA TYR A 76 -8.74 -3.93 -15.27
C TYR A 76 -7.86 -2.75 -15.70
N ALA A 77 -7.21 -2.90 -16.86
CA ALA A 77 -6.45 -1.85 -17.51
C ALA A 77 -7.00 -1.59 -18.91
N LEU A 78 -6.79 -0.38 -19.42
CA LEU A 78 -7.16 -0.04 -20.79
C LEU A 78 -6.23 -0.76 -21.77
N ASP A 79 -6.81 -1.56 -22.66
CA ASP A 79 -6.12 -2.07 -23.84
C ASP A 79 -6.14 -0.98 -24.92
N SER A 80 -5.01 -0.28 -25.08
CA SER A 80 -4.85 0.81 -26.05
C SER A 80 -5.04 0.36 -27.50
N SER A 81 -4.96 -0.94 -27.80
CA SER A 81 -5.14 -1.47 -29.15
C SER A 81 -6.60 -1.70 -29.52
N LYS A 82 -7.47 -1.91 -28.52
CA LYS A 82 -8.88 -2.28 -28.73
C LYS A 82 -9.86 -1.24 -28.16
N SER A 83 -9.36 -0.19 -27.51
CA SER A 83 -10.18 0.79 -26.78
C SER A 83 -11.17 0.14 -25.80
N THR A 84 -10.81 -1.02 -25.25
CA THR A 84 -11.61 -1.78 -24.29
C THR A 84 -10.83 -2.04 -23.00
N LEU A 85 -11.55 -2.34 -21.93
CA LEU A 85 -10.94 -2.78 -20.67
C LEU A 85 -10.62 -4.28 -20.75
N ALA A 86 -9.39 -4.63 -20.41
CA ALA A 86 -8.95 -6.01 -20.26
C ALA A 86 -8.41 -6.24 -18.84
N PRO A 87 -8.51 -7.45 -18.27
CA PRO A 87 -7.87 -7.76 -17.00
C PRO A 87 -6.38 -7.38 -17.03
N ALA A 88 -5.94 -6.60 -16.05
CA ALA A 88 -4.57 -6.18 -15.93
C ALA A 88 -3.68 -7.39 -15.64
N ARG A 89 -2.56 -7.50 -16.34
CA ARG A 89 -1.54 -8.52 -16.07
C ARG A 89 -0.69 -8.09 -14.88
N LEU A 90 -1.20 -8.37 -13.67
CA LEU A 90 -0.50 -8.12 -12.41
C LEU A 90 0.06 -9.44 -11.84
N PRO A 91 1.18 -9.39 -11.10
CA PRO A 91 1.60 -10.54 -10.30
C PRO A 91 0.50 -10.90 -9.28
N PRO A 92 0.43 -12.16 -8.82
CA PRO A 92 -0.53 -12.56 -7.81
C PRO A 92 -0.37 -11.71 -6.55
N PRO A 93 -1.47 -11.43 -5.83
CA PRO A 93 -1.40 -10.67 -4.58
C PRO A 93 -0.54 -11.43 -3.55
N PRO A 94 0.18 -10.72 -2.68
CA PRO A 94 0.90 -11.38 -1.60
C PRO A 94 -0.10 -12.03 -0.64
N THR A 95 0.11 -13.31 -0.33
CA THR A 95 -0.70 -14.08 0.63
C THR A 95 -0.12 -14.12 2.04
N SER A 96 1.12 -13.69 2.19
CA SER A 96 1.83 -13.57 3.46
C SER A 96 2.28 -12.12 3.71
N PRO A 97 2.55 -11.74 4.97
CA PRO A 97 3.02 -10.40 5.29
C PRO A 97 4.24 -10.00 4.44
N PRO A 98 4.20 -8.82 3.78
CA PRO A 98 5.30 -8.41 2.92
C PRO A 98 6.52 -8.04 3.75
N ALA A 99 7.71 -8.38 3.25
CA ALA A 99 8.97 -8.04 3.91
C ALA A 99 9.31 -6.53 3.86
N LEU A 100 8.58 -5.76 3.06
CA LEU A 100 8.53 -4.30 3.10
C LEU A 100 7.08 -3.85 2.94
N ALA A 101 6.52 -3.23 3.98
CA ALA A 101 5.23 -2.57 3.92
C ALA A 101 5.43 -1.09 3.56
N MET A 102 4.91 -0.68 2.40
CA MET A 102 5.02 0.70 1.94
C MET A 102 3.76 1.49 2.30
N GLY A 103 3.94 2.60 3.03
CA GLY A 103 2.84 3.46 3.52
C GLY A 103 2.18 4.29 2.42
N GLY A 104 2.89 4.56 1.31
CA GLY A 104 2.44 5.39 0.18
C GLY A 104 1.53 4.68 -0.83
N GLY A 105 1.05 3.47 -0.52
CA GLY A 105 0.20 2.68 -1.42
C GLY A 105 0.97 1.82 -2.42
N GLY A 106 2.28 1.63 -2.24
CA GLY A 106 3.13 0.90 -3.18
C GLY A 106 3.25 -0.61 -2.97
N SER A 107 2.41 -1.25 -2.15
CA SER A 107 2.33 -2.72 -2.20
C SER A 107 1.52 -3.13 -3.44
N ALA A 108 2.27 -3.64 -4.42
CA ALA A 108 1.86 -3.98 -5.80
C ALA A 108 1.71 -2.77 -6.74
N ARG A 109 2.35 -2.86 -7.91
CA ARG A 109 2.17 -1.96 -9.07
C ARG A 109 0.76 -2.06 -9.70
N GLY A 110 -0.25 -2.33 -8.89
CA GLY A 110 -1.65 -2.24 -9.23
C GLY A 110 -2.42 -2.03 -7.93
N SER A 111 -2.90 -0.81 -7.72
CA SER A 111 -4.09 -0.49 -6.89
C SER A 111 -4.32 -1.42 -5.69
N GLY A 112 -3.76 -1.11 -4.52
CA GLY A 112 -3.83 -2.08 -3.43
C GLY A 112 -3.57 -1.58 -2.01
N TRP A 113 -4.22 -0.50 -1.57
CA TRP A 113 -4.87 -0.68 -0.28
C TRP A 113 -5.88 -1.80 -0.50
N ILE A 114 -5.89 -2.85 0.31
CA ILE A 114 -6.98 -3.83 0.31
C ILE A 114 -8.20 -3.07 0.89
N ARG A 115 -8.80 -2.26 0.01
CA ARG A 115 -10.00 -1.51 0.26
C ARG A 115 -11.10 -2.55 0.17
N ARG A 116 -11.86 -2.67 1.25
CA ARG A 116 -13.19 -3.25 1.23
C ARG A 116 -13.87 -2.74 -0.05
N THR A 117 -14.38 -3.65 -0.89
CA THR A 117 -15.61 -3.38 -1.63
C THR A 117 -16.60 -2.97 -0.56
N ILE A 118 -16.70 -1.66 -0.28
CA ILE A 118 -17.85 -1.12 0.39
C ILE A 118 -18.98 -1.53 -0.55
N SER A 119 -19.68 -2.61 -0.19
CA SER A 119 -21.09 -2.69 -0.52
C SER A 119 -21.67 -1.42 0.09
N CYS A 120 -21.81 -0.38 -0.74
CA CYS A 120 -22.74 0.68 -0.44
C CYS A 120 -24.12 0.03 -0.56
N SER A 121 -24.54 -0.72 0.46
CA SER A 121 -25.95 -0.71 0.80
C SER A 121 -26.19 0.69 1.35
N TRP A 122 -26.59 1.60 0.46
CA TRP A 122 -27.36 2.75 0.88
C TRP A 122 -28.61 2.16 1.55
N GLY A 123 -28.61 2.19 2.89
CA GLY A 123 -29.81 2.09 3.70
C GLY A 123 -30.28 3.49 4.03
#